data_AF-A0A5C7R4T7-F1
#
_entry.id   AF-A0A5C7R4T7-F1
#
_cell.length_a   1.000
_cell.length_b   1.000
_cell.length_c   1.000
_cell.angle_alpha   90.00
_cell.angle_beta   90.00
_cell.angle_gamma   90.00
#
_symmetry.space_group_name_H-M   'P 1'
#
loop_
_entity.id
_entity.type
_entity.pdbx_description
1 polymer ?
#
loop_
_entity_poly.entity_id
_entity_poly.type
_entity_poly.pdbx_seq_one_letter_code
_entity_poly.pdbx_strand_id
1 'polypeptide(L)'
;MPDSHYDLVIQHHASVEPVDRLVRDLLILLDKEGDPYIEYKLSEGLLFPESKTAILENISKDEAEYYQKRFREMMVETSLRPTLQLGVEKNDATASHSNDMHICPACQHQQPRNRSGMNTCQNCNLVAEKYQRNQKREDIIAQESRNYKFQQDKLMREALERARASEEEQLRREARLHLSLESKKRPLDIAIGVTAVALMVLAGILIITTIQRKETQTLVDARQQVLMSKALQKNDVAKTNARELSPLPAAQTTEPNQETVIATRNNQLVTQADIDKLKTLLEVDAPNPYLTKISPEQFKRDQQKLHRLLELNKPELAIAFVNELTDQYAAALLLLDVANSEIQKNQHSNDGDILRTFNHLMSRAPSIQQPLVSASFSLMFRLQGQEANAHNALNPTLEDLKATDNSLLFVVNHEMEGSGQIQKLGIVLQMIKDHHRFSQTQAAQNFIQLAEDILKTIPTEALPQAEAMTLLASACLVVGEKHQAHTWLTKITDSSAREQLLSKLNTL
;
A
#
# COMPACT_ATOMS: atom_id res chain seq x y z
N MET A 1 -36.30 -41.79 11.72
CA MET A 1 -35.84 -41.26 10.42
C MET A 1 -34.50 -40.57 10.65
N PRO A 2 -33.60 -40.49 9.66
CA PRO A 2 -32.49 -39.54 9.75
C PRO A 2 -33.05 -38.12 9.65
N ASP A 3 -32.54 -37.20 10.47
CA ASP A 3 -33.00 -35.82 10.47
C ASP A 3 -32.40 -35.10 9.25
N SER A 4 -33.27 -34.87 8.27
CA SER A 4 -32.94 -34.13 7.04
C SER A 4 -32.88 -32.63 7.35
N HIS A 5 -31.67 -32.09 7.39
CA HIS A 5 -31.40 -30.66 7.56
C HIS A 5 -31.37 -29.94 6.21
N TYR A 6 -31.82 -28.68 6.20
CA TYR A 6 -31.98 -27.86 5.00
C TYR A 6 -31.32 -26.48 5.15
N ASP A 7 -30.97 -25.88 4.01
CA ASP A 7 -30.51 -24.50 3.90
C ASP A 7 -31.59 -23.65 3.20
N LEU A 8 -31.87 -22.46 3.75
CA LEU A 8 -32.86 -21.51 3.23
C LEU A 8 -32.17 -20.44 2.38
N VAL A 9 -32.48 -20.43 1.08
CA VAL A 9 -31.83 -19.55 0.09
C VAL A 9 -32.88 -18.68 -0.60
N ILE A 10 -32.73 -17.35 -0.57
CA ILE A 10 -33.54 -16.44 -1.40
C ILE A 10 -33.25 -16.68 -2.88
N GLN A 11 -34.30 -16.67 -3.70
CA GLN A 11 -34.21 -16.70 -5.16
C GLN A 11 -34.61 -15.36 -5.79
N HIS A 12 -35.61 -14.68 -5.23
CA HIS A 12 -36.15 -13.43 -5.76
C HIS A 12 -36.97 -12.69 -4.70
N HIS A 13 -37.26 -11.40 -4.92
CA HIS A 13 -38.31 -10.70 -4.19
C HIS A 13 -39.15 -9.83 -5.13
N ALA A 14 -40.46 -9.83 -4.90
CA ALA A 14 -41.44 -9.00 -5.58
C ALA A 14 -42.04 -7.91 -4.66
N SER A 15 -41.47 -7.73 -3.46
CA SER A 15 -41.87 -6.65 -2.54
C SER A 15 -41.63 -5.27 -3.14
N VAL A 16 -42.57 -4.36 -2.86
CA VAL A 16 -42.54 -2.94 -3.27
C VAL A 16 -41.72 -2.09 -2.27
N GLU A 17 -41.39 -2.64 -1.10
CA GLU A 17 -40.60 -1.94 -0.09
C GLU A 17 -39.10 -1.91 -0.42
N PRO A 18 -38.36 -0.84 -0.03
CA PRO A 18 -36.92 -0.77 -0.23
C PRO A 18 -36.18 -1.87 0.54
N VAL A 19 -35.10 -2.38 -0.04
CA VAL A 19 -34.35 -3.54 0.48
C VAL A 19 -33.94 -3.36 1.94
N ASP A 20 -33.44 -2.19 2.35
CA ASP A 20 -33.02 -1.89 3.73
C ASP A 20 -34.13 -2.10 4.77
N ARG A 21 -35.39 -1.87 4.37
CA ARG A 21 -36.57 -2.09 5.21
C ARG A 21 -36.98 -3.55 5.21
N LEU A 22 -37.00 -4.17 4.03
CA LEU A 22 -37.31 -5.59 3.87
C LEU A 22 -36.32 -6.47 4.65
N VAL A 23 -35.02 -6.14 4.63
CA VAL A 23 -33.97 -6.78 5.44
C VAL A 23 -34.27 -6.66 6.93
N ARG A 24 -34.67 -5.47 7.40
CA ARG A 24 -35.03 -5.27 8.82
C ARG A 24 -36.24 -6.10 9.24
N ASP A 25 -37.30 -6.08 8.45
CA ASP A 25 -38.53 -6.81 8.76
C ASP A 25 -38.31 -8.34 8.67
N LEU A 26 -37.38 -8.79 7.82
CA LEU A 26 -36.86 -10.17 7.81
C LEU A 26 -36.01 -10.50 9.04
N LEU A 27 -35.14 -9.61 9.52
CA LEU A 27 -34.36 -9.82 10.76
C LEU A 27 -35.25 -9.91 12.00
N ILE A 28 -36.30 -9.10 12.07
CA ILE A 28 -37.35 -9.20 13.10
C ILE A 28 -38.02 -10.58 13.02
N LEU A 29 -38.45 -11.01 11.82
CA LEU A 29 -39.13 -12.31 11.65
C LEU A 29 -38.24 -13.54 11.92
N LEU A 30 -36.91 -13.39 11.87
CA LEU A 30 -35.95 -14.44 12.22
C LEU A 30 -35.56 -14.48 13.71
N ASP A 31 -36.02 -13.52 14.52
CA ASP A 31 -35.46 -13.24 15.86
C ASP A 31 -33.91 -13.06 15.81
N LYS A 32 -33.44 -12.26 14.84
CA LYS A 32 -32.00 -11.98 14.56
C LYS A 32 -31.67 -10.48 14.47
N GLU A 33 -32.49 -9.62 15.07
CA GLU A 33 -32.17 -8.19 15.18
C GLU A 33 -30.77 -7.96 15.75
N GLY A 34 -29.92 -7.24 15.00
CA GLY A 34 -28.54 -6.94 15.41
C GLY A 34 -27.49 -8.02 15.10
N ASP A 35 -27.81 -9.08 14.34
CA ASP A 35 -26.82 -10.01 13.78
C ASP A 35 -26.31 -9.50 12.41
N PRO A 36 -25.07 -8.95 12.32
CA PRO A 36 -24.58 -8.34 11.07
C PRO A 36 -24.29 -9.38 9.97
N TYR A 37 -24.12 -10.65 10.33
CA TYR A 37 -23.84 -11.72 9.38
C TYR A 37 -25.13 -12.17 8.67
N ILE A 38 -26.24 -12.23 9.41
CA ILE A 38 -27.56 -12.47 8.81
C ILE A 38 -28.05 -11.23 8.03
N GLU A 39 -27.79 -10.02 8.52
CA GLU A 39 -28.07 -8.76 7.79
C GLU A 39 -27.33 -8.71 6.45
N TYR A 40 -26.04 -9.07 6.43
CA TYR A 40 -25.25 -9.18 5.20
C TYR A 40 -25.81 -10.26 4.25
N LYS A 41 -26.13 -11.45 4.75
CA LYS A 41 -26.69 -12.54 3.91
C LYS A 41 -28.07 -12.22 3.33
N LEU A 42 -28.92 -11.50 4.08
CA LEU A 42 -30.22 -11.04 3.62
C LEU A 42 -30.08 -9.96 2.54
N SER A 43 -29.23 -8.95 2.77
CA SER A 43 -29.01 -7.89 1.79
C SER A 43 -28.32 -8.41 0.51
N GLU A 44 -27.34 -9.30 0.62
CA GLU A 44 -26.74 -9.98 -0.54
C GLU A 44 -27.80 -10.82 -1.31
N GLY A 45 -28.58 -11.65 -0.61
CA GLY A 45 -29.58 -12.52 -1.23
C GLY A 45 -30.74 -11.76 -1.91
N LEU A 46 -31.09 -10.57 -1.42
CA LEU A 46 -32.12 -9.70 -2.02
C LEU A 46 -31.56 -8.89 -3.20
N LEU A 47 -30.38 -8.28 -3.07
CA LEU A 47 -29.76 -7.47 -4.13
C LEU A 47 -29.24 -8.33 -5.29
N PHE A 48 -28.80 -9.57 -5.01
CA PHE A 48 -28.19 -10.46 -6.00
C PHE A 48 -28.89 -11.83 -6.01
N PRO A 49 -30.02 -11.98 -6.75
CA PRO A 49 -30.72 -13.25 -6.97
C PRO A 49 -29.82 -14.44 -7.38
N GLU A 50 -28.72 -14.18 -8.08
CA GLU A 50 -27.78 -15.21 -8.53
C GLU A 50 -26.73 -15.64 -7.49
N SER A 51 -26.61 -14.92 -6.36
CA SER A 51 -25.63 -15.19 -5.28
C SER A 51 -25.74 -16.60 -4.71
N LYS A 52 -26.97 -17.16 -4.69
CA LYS A 52 -27.31 -18.49 -4.14
C LYS A 52 -26.98 -18.64 -2.65
N THR A 53 -26.76 -17.54 -1.93
CA THR A 53 -26.36 -17.50 -0.51
C THR A 53 -27.44 -18.10 0.41
N ALA A 54 -27.02 -18.97 1.34
CA ALA A 54 -27.89 -19.52 2.37
C ALA A 54 -27.98 -18.55 3.55
N ILE A 55 -29.19 -18.13 3.91
CA ILE A 55 -29.46 -17.20 5.01
C ILE A 55 -29.51 -17.94 6.34
N LEU A 56 -30.30 -19.01 6.38
CA LEU A 56 -30.27 -20.02 7.42
C LEU A 56 -29.63 -21.29 6.86
N GLU A 57 -28.72 -21.89 7.64
CA GLU A 57 -28.01 -23.12 7.28
C GLU A 57 -28.34 -24.22 8.29
N ASN A 58 -28.45 -25.47 7.83
CA ASN A 58 -28.65 -26.66 8.66
C ASN A 58 -29.89 -26.62 9.59
N ILE A 59 -30.96 -25.93 9.20
CA ILE A 59 -32.24 -25.92 9.95
C ILE A 59 -33.05 -27.19 9.72
N SER A 60 -33.98 -27.51 10.63
CA SER A 60 -34.89 -28.66 10.44
C SER A 60 -35.90 -28.39 9.32
N LYS A 61 -36.49 -29.46 8.77
CA LYS A 61 -37.49 -29.36 7.69
C LYS A 61 -38.71 -28.50 8.08
N ASP A 62 -39.18 -28.63 9.31
CA ASP A 62 -40.41 -27.97 9.77
C ASP A 62 -40.17 -26.47 10.01
N GLU A 63 -38.99 -26.10 10.53
CA GLU A 63 -38.52 -24.70 10.60
C GLU A 63 -38.33 -24.12 9.19
N ALA A 64 -37.75 -24.89 8.28
CA ALA A 64 -37.50 -24.46 6.90
C ALA A 64 -38.81 -24.18 6.13
N GLU A 65 -39.82 -25.03 6.27
CA GLU A 65 -41.16 -24.80 5.70
C GLU A 65 -41.91 -23.65 6.40
N TYR A 66 -41.73 -23.47 7.71
CA TYR A 66 -42.25 -22.31 8.45
C TYR A 66 -41.67 -20.98 7.91
N TYR A 67 -40.34 -20.86 7.85
CA TYR A 67 -39.70 -19.63 7.36
C TYR A 67 -39.94 -19.42 5.86
N GLN A 68 -39.94 -20.47 5.03
CA GLN A 68 -40.30 -20.34 3.61
C GLN A 68 -41.72 -19.78 3.42
N LYS A 69 -42.69 -20.21 4.24
CA LYS A 69 -44.04 -19.64 4.22
C LYS A 69 -44.05 -18.17 4.63
N ARG A 70 -43.35 -17.81 5.71
CA ARG A 70 -43.27 -16.43 6.22
C ARG A 70 -42.59 -15.47 5.26
N PHE A 71 -41.51 -15.88 4.59
CA PHE A 71 -40.84 -15.07 3.59
C PHE A 71 -41.77 -14.81 2.39
N ARG A 72 -42.58 -15.81 1.99
CA ARG A 72 -43.60 -15.65 0.95
C ARG A 72 -44.73 -14.70 1.35
N GLU A 73 -45.11 -14.65 2.63
CA GLU A 73 -46.07 -13.66 3.15
C GLU A 73 -45.55 -12.20 2.98
N MET A 74 -44.23 -12.00 2.88
CA MET A 74 -43.56 -10.72 2.61
C MET A 74 -43.08 -10.56 1.14
N MET A 75 -43.63 -11.34 0.21
CA MET A 75 -43.27 -11.34 -1.22
C MET A 75 -41.79 -11.67 -1.51
N VAL A 76 -41.15 -12.49 -0.67
CA VAL A 76 -39.80 -13.00 -0.88
C VAL A 76 -39.85 -14.49 -1.23
N GLU A 77 -39.33 -14.84 -2.40
CA GLU A 77 -39.28 -16.23 -2.86
C GLU A 77 -38.00 -16.91 -2.36
N THR A 78 -38.18 -18.03 -1.65
CA THR A 78 -37.10 -18.83 -1.07
C THR A 78 -37.18 -20.28 -1.50
N SER A 79 -36.01 -20.91 -1.62
CA SER A 79 -35.84 -22.32 -1.93
C SER A 79 -35.12 -23.05 -0.80
N LEU A 80 -35.57 -24.27 -0.54
CA LEU A 80 -34.93 -25.18 0.41
C LEU A 80 -33.93 -26.06 -0.35
N ARG A 81 -32.67 -26.06 0.08
CA ARG A 81 -31.67 -27.02 -0.40
C ARG A 81 -31.45 -28.06 0.69
N PRO A 82 -31.46 -29.37 0.40
CA PRO A 82 -30.96 -30.36 1.35
C PRO A 82 -29.48 -30.05 1.64
N THR A 83 -29.12 -30.01 2.92
CA THR A 83 -27.70 -29.93 3.30
C THR A 83 -26.95 -31.11 2.69
N LEU A 84 -25.73 -30.87 2.19
CA LEU A 84 -24.83 -31.95 1.78
C LEU A 84 -24.26 -32.63 3.02
N GLN A 85 -25.07 -33.51 3.64
CA GLN A 85 -24.65 -34.43 4.68
C GLN A 85 -23.58 -35.37 4.09
N LEU A 86 -22.32 -35.00 4.23
CA LEU A 86 -21.17 -35.87 3.98
C LEU A 86 -21.31 -37.08 4.89
N GLY A 87 -21.69 -38.21 4.29
CA GLY A 87 -22.08 -39.44 5.00
C GLY A 87 -20.94 -40.05 5.81
N VAL A 88 -20.73 -39.55 7.02
CA VAL A 88 -20.06 -40.30 8.08
C VAL A 88 -21.08 -41.31 8.60
N GLU A 89 -21.13 -42.46 7.94
CA GLU A 89 -21.88 -43.62 8.44
C GLU A 89 -21.41 -43.94 9.85
N LYS A 90 -22.30 -43.72 10.84
CA LYS A 90 -22.14 -44.29 12.18
C LYS A 90 -22.36 -45.80 12.07
N ASN A 91 -21.31 -46.49 11.66
CA ASN A 91 -21.25 -47.95 11.75
C ASN A 91 -21.25 -48.33 13.23
N ASP A 92 -22.38 -48.87 13.69
CA ASP A 92 -22.53 -49.40 15.04
C ASP A 92 -21.57 -50.56 15.29
N ALA A 93 -21.25 -50.78 16.57
CA ALA A 93 -20.08 -51.54 16.96
C ALA A 93 -20.18 -53.05 16.64
N THR A 94 -19.29 -53.53 15.77
CA THR A 94 -18.76 -54.89 15.83
C THR A 94 -17.23 -54.85 15.86
N ALA A 95 -16.62 -55.79 16.58
CA ALA A 95 -15.23 -55.67 17.00
C ALA A 95 -14.24 -56.25 15.97
N SER A 96 -13.25 -55.44 15.58
CA SER A 96 -11.93 -55.93 15.18
C SER A 96 -10.85 -54.96 15.66
N HIS A 97 -9.75 -55.50 16.18
CA HIS A 97 -8.57 -54.71 16.55
C HIS A 97 -7.60 -54.66 15.38
N SER A 98 -7.77 -53.71 14.45
CA SER A 98 -6.66 -53.27 13.59
C SER A 98 -5.83 -52.23 14.35
N ASN A 99 -4.51 -52.38 14.33
CA ASN A 99 -3.58 -51.33 14.77
C ASN A 99 -3.45 -50.30 13.64
N ASP A 100 -4.50 -49.50 13.49
CA ASP A 100 -4.65 -48.47 12.45
C ASP A 100 -3.67 -47.29 12.71
N MET A 101 -2.41 -47.47 12.32
CA MET A 101 -1.36 -46.47 12.47
C MET A 101 -1.48 -45.39 11.38
N HIS A 102 -1.75 -44.16 11.81
CA HIS A 102 -1.75 -42.96 11.00
C HIS A 102 -0.34 -42.35 10.94
N ILE A 103 0.18 -42.15 9.73
CA ILE A 103 1.44 -41.45 9.50
C ILE A 103 1.15 -39.96 9.32
N CYS A 104 1.80 -39.09 10.12
CA CYS A 104 1.64 -37.64 9.97
C CYS A 104 2.23 -37.17 8.63
N PRO A 105 1.48 -36.44 7.77
CA PRO A 105 2.01 -35.98 6.48
C PRO A 105 3.14 -34.95 6.62
N ALA A 106 3.18 -34.18 7.71
CA ALA A 106 4.15 -33.09 7.90
C ALA A 106 5.49 -33.53 8.52
N CYS A 107 5.51 -34.60 9.32
CA CYS A 107 6.72 -35.06 10.03
C CYS A 107 6.96 -36.58 10.00
N GLN A 108 6.16 -37.32 9.23
CA GLN A 108 6.24 -38.78 9.02
C GLN A 108 6.14 -39.65 10.30
N HIS A 109 5.82 -39.04 11.45
CA HIS A 109 5.63 -39.75 12.72
C HIS A 109 4.41 -40.68 12.64
N GLN A 110 4.60 -41.95 13.02
CA GLN A 110 3.56 -42.99 13.04
C GLN A 110 2.91 -43.03 14.42
N GLN A 111 1.59 -42.93 14.47
CA GLN A 111 0.81 -42.90 15.72
C GLN A 111 -0.52 -43.66 15.54
N PRO A 112 -1.09 -44.27 16.59
CA PRO A 112 -2.42 -44.89 16.50
C PRO A 112 -3.49 -43.82 16.20
N ARG A 113 -4.45 -44.14 15.31
CA ARG A 113 -5.61 -43.27 15.06
C ARG A 113 -6.40 -43.02 16.36
N ASN A 114 -6.64 -41.75 16.66
CA ASN A 114 -7.48 -41.39 17.80
C ASN A 114 -8.97 -41.54 17.43
N ARG A 115 -9.75 -42.23 18.27
CA ARG A 115 -11.18 -42.47 18.03
C ARG A 115 -12.03 -41.19 18.06
N SER A 116 -11.54 -40.12 18.70
CA SER A 116 -12.25 -38.84 18.85
C SER A 116 -12.24 -37.93 17.61
N GLY A 117 -12.06 -38.50 16.40
CA GLY A 117 -12.07 -37.80 15.10
C GLY A 117 -10.86 -36.91 14.81
N MET A 118 -10.46 -36.07 15.77
CA MET A 118 -9.41 -35.06 15.65
C MET A 118 -8.00 -35.70 15.69
N ASN A 119 -7.50 -36.12 14.53
CA ASN A 119 -6.15 -36.68 14.41
C ASN A 119 -5.08 -35.57 14.38
N THR A 120 -4.75 -35.04 15.56
CA THR A 120 -3.54 -34.24 15.81
C THR A 120 -2.30 -35.13 15.85
N CYS A 121 -1.16 -34.65 15.32
CA CYS A 121 0.10 -35.35 15.49
C CYS A 121 0.70 -35.11 16.88
N GLN A 122 1.06 -36.17 17.60
CA GLN A 122 1.69 -36.05 18.94
C GLN A 122 3.09 -35.41 18.89
N ASN A 123 3.80 -35.53 17.76
CA ASN A 123 5.17 -35.02 17.60
C ASN A 123 5.24 -33.54 17.15
N CYS A 124 4.26 -33.05 16.39
CA CYS A 124 4.26 -31.67 15.86
C CYS A 124 2.95 -30.89 16.10
N ASN A 125 2.04 -31.41 16.93
CA ASN A 125 0.72 -30.85 17.27
C ASN A 125 -0.21 -30.51 16.08
N LEU A 126 0.15 -30.94 14.87
CA LEU A 126 -0.50 -30.52 13.63
C LEU A 126 -1.71 -31.42 13.30
N VAL A 127 -2.88 -30.80 13.11
CA VAL A 127 -4.12 -31.50 12.72
C VAL A 127 -4.00 -31.97 11.26
N ALA A 128 -3.97 -33.29 11.05
CA ALA A 128 -3.71 -33.88 9.73
C ALA A 128 -4.72 -33.43 8.65
N GLU A 129 -6.00 -33.29 9.01
CA GLU A 129 -7.03 -32.83 8.09
C GLU A 129 -6.86 -31.34 7.71
N LYS A 130 -6.47 -30.48 8.66
CA LYS A 130 -6.20 -29.05 8.38
C LYS A 130 -5.00 -28.90 7.45
N TYR A 131 -3.99 -29.76 7.58
CA TYR A 131 -2.87 -29.83 6.65
C TYR A 131 -3.33 -30.18 5.22
N GLN A 132 -4.09 -31.27 5.06
CA GLN A 132 -4.59 -31.70 3.75
C GLN A 132 -5.55 -30.68 3.12
N ARG A 133 -6.35 -29.97 3.91
CA ARG A 133 -7.21 -28.86 3.45
C ARG A 133 -6.37 -27.65 2.98
N ASN A 134 -5.27 -27.31 3.66
CA ASN A 134 -4.36 -26.25 3.22
C ASN A 134 -3.59 -26.65 1.97
N GLN A 135 -3.00 -27.85 1.92
CA GLN A 135 -2.25 -28.34 0.76
C GLN A 135 -3.11 -28.31 -0.51
N LYS A 136 -4.38 -28.77 -0.43
CA LYS A 136 -5.33 -28.68 -1.55
C LYS A 136 -5.64 -27.24 -1.98
N ARG A 137 -5.62 -26.27 -1.06
CA ARG A 137 -5.79 -24.84 -1.40
C ARG A 137 -4.55 -24.29 -2.11
N GLU A 138 -3.36 -24.64 -1.63
CA GLU A 138 -2.09 -24.28 -2.27
C GLU A 138 -1.98 -24.88 -3.69
N ASP A 139 -2.39 -26.15 -3.88
CA ASP A 139 -2.47 -26.80 -5.19
C ASP A 139 -3.43 -26.08 -6.15
N ILE A 140 -4.61 -25.67 -5.68
CA ILE A 140 -5.60 -24.90 -6.46
C ILE A 140 -5.02 -23.53 -6.85
N ILE A 141 -4.45 -22.78 -5.91
CA ILE A 141 -3.83 -21.46 -6.18
C ILE A 141 -2.65 -21.61 -7.15
N ALA A 142 -1.86 -22.68 -7.02
CA ALA A 142 -0.80 -23.02 -7.96
C ALA A 142 -1.33 -23.41 -9.36
N GLN A 143 -2.53 -24.00 -9.46
CA GLN A 143 -3.17 -24.30 -10.74
C GLN A 143 -3.78 -23.04 -11.39
N GLU A 144 -4.49 -22.21 -10.63
CA GLU A 144 -5.07 -20.95 -11.11
C GLU A 144 -4.00 -19.96 -11.58
N SER A 145 -2.92 -19.79 -10.81
CA SER A 145 -1.79 -18.93 -11.21
C SER A 145 -1.04 -19.45 -12.45
N ARG A 146 -1.00 -20.76 -12.70
CA ARG A 146 -0.52 -21.33 -13.97
C ARG A 146 -1.48 -21.05 -15.13
N ASN A 147 -2.79 -21.18 -14.92
CA ASN A 147 -3.80 -20.87 -15.93
C ASN A 147 -3.78 -19.38 -16.30
N TYR A 148 -3.68 -18.49 -15.31
CA TYR A 148 -3.60 -17.03 -15.51
C TYR A 148 -2.36 -16.65 -16.31
N LYS A 149 -1.17 -17.15 -15.93
CA LYS A 149 0.06 -16.93 -16.69
C LYS A 149 -0.04 -17.43 -18.14
N PHE A 150 -0.67 -18.58 -18.37
CA PHE A 150 -0.87 -19.09 -19.73
C PHE A 150 -1.81 -18.20 -20.57
N GLN A 151 -2.89 -17.67 -19.98
CA GLN A 151 -3.76 -16.70 -20.66
C GLN A 151 -3.02 -15.40 -20.96
N GLN A 152 -2.19 -14.93 -20.03
CA GLN A 152 -1.39 -13.71 -20.18
C GLN A 152 -0.29 -13.86 -21.25
N ASP A 153 0.44 -14.98 -21.26
CA ASP A 153 1.41 -15.33 -22.31
C ASP A 153 0.75 -15.41 -23.69
N LYS A 154 -0.46 -15.96 -23.78
CA LYS A 154 -1.25 -15.99 -25.03
C LYS A 154 -1.59 -14.59 -25.51
N LEU A 155 -2.11 -13.72 -24.63
CA LEU A 155 -2.42 -12.32 -24.96
C LEU A 155 -1.17 -11.54 -25.37
N MET A 156 -0.03 -11.76 -24.70
CA MET A 156 1.25 -11.14 -25.06
C MET A 156 1.74 -11.60 -26.43
N ARG A 157 1.62 -12.89 -26.78
CA ARG A 157 1.96 -13.39 -28.13
C ARG A 157 1.06 -12.80 -29.20
N GLU A 158 -0.26 -12.81 -28.99
CA GLU A 158 -1.19 -12.21 -29.96
C GLU A 158 -0.94 -10.69 -30.14
N ALA A 159 -0.56 -9.97 -29.09
CA ALA A 159 -0.19 -8.57 -29.17
C ALA A 159 1.11 -8.36 -29.98
N LEU A 160 2.14 -9.19 -29.76
CA LEU A 160 3.39 -9.15 -30.52
C LEU A 160 3.21 -9.56 -31.99
N GLU A 161 2.33 -10.51 -32.27
CA GLU A 161 1.99 -10.92 -33.65
C GLU A 161 1.20 -9.81 -34.37
N ARG A 162 0.23 -9.17 -33.71
CA ARG A 162 -0.45 -7.98 -34.26
C ARG A 162 0.50 -6.81 -34.48
N ALA A 163 1.47 -6.58 -33.58
CA ALA A 163 2.49 -5.55 -33.76
C ALA A 163 3.35 -5.81 -35.00
N ARG A 164 3.90 -7.02 -35.14
CA ARG A 164 4.67 -7.44 -36.34
C ARG A 164 3.87 -7.33 -37.64
N ALA A 165 2.59 -7.72 -37.62
CA ALA A 165 1.72 -7.57 -38.78
C ALA A 165 1.51 -6.09 -39.17
N SER A 166 1.34 -5.21 -38.18
CA SER A 166 1.22 -3.76 -38.42
C SER A 166 2.52 -3.11 -38.92
N GLU A 167 3.67 -3.57 -38.43
CA GLU A 167 5.00 -3.15 -38.89
C GLU A 167 5.26 -3.62 -40.33
N GLU A 168 4.95 -4.87 -40.66
CA GLU A 168 5.07 -5.37 -42.04
C GLU A 168 4.08 -4.67 -42.98
N GLU A 169 2.86 -4.35 -42.54
CA GLU A 169 1.95 -3.49 -43.29
C GLU A 169 2.50 -2.08 -43.52
N GLN A 170 3.12 -1.46 -42.50
CA GLN A 170 3.72 -0.14 -42.63
C GLN A 170 4.88 -0.17 -43.63
N LEU A 171 5.80 -1.13 -43.51
CA LEU A 171 6.90 -1.32 -44.47
C LEU A 171 6.38 -1.59 -45.90
N ARG A 172 5.27 -2.33 -46.04
CA ARG A 172 4.60 -2.52 -47.35
C ARG A 172 3.95 -1.23 -47.88
N ARG A 173 3.47 -0.31 -47.03
CA ARG A 173 2.97 1.01 -47.43
C ARG A 173 4.12 1.94 -47.84
N GLU A 174 5.18 1.99 -47.05
CA GLU A 174 6.41 2.74 -47.37
C GLU A 174 7.06 2.26 -48.66
N ALA A 175 7.13 0.94 -48.90
CA ALA A 175 7.57 0.37 -50.17
C ALA A 175 6.66 0.77 -51.36
N ARG A 176 5.34 0.85 -51.18
CA ARG A 176 4.40 1.31 -52.23
C ARG A 176 4.57 2.80 -52.54
N LEU A 177 4.86 3.62 -51.53
CA LEU A 177 5.19 5.05 -51.67
C LEU A 177 6.51 5.22 -52.43
N HIS A 178 7.56 4.47 -52.05
CA HIS A 178 8.85 4.46 -52.75
C HIS A 178 8.76 3.95 -54.20
N LEU A 179 7.84 3.01 -54.48
CA LEU A 179 7.54 2.53 -55.84
C LEU A 179 6.62 3.47 -56.64
N SER A 180 6.19 4.59 -56.06
CA SER A 180 5.40 5.65 -56.73
C SER A 180 4.07 5.21 -57.36
N LEU A 181 3.49 4.11 -56.88
CA LEU A 181 2.23 3.55 -57.41
C LEU A 181 0.95 4.27 -56.92
N GLU A 182 1.08 5.18 -55.96
CA GLU A 182 -0.07 5.93 -55.43
C GLU A 182 -0.37 7.16 -56.31
N SER A 183 -1.52 7.14 -56.99
CA SER A 183 -1.85 8.14 -58.01
C SER A 183 -2.07 9.53 -57.40
N LYS A 184 -1.19 10.47 -57.82
CA LYS A 184 -1.03 11.81 -57.25
C LYS A 184 -2.31 12.67 -57.36
N LYS A 185 -3.20 12.57 -56.37
CA LYS A 185 -4.38 13.44 -56.23
C LYS A 185 -3.95 14.91 -56.11
N ARG A 186 -4.75 15.80 -56.67
CA ARG A 186 -4.36 17.21 -56.94
C ARG A 186 -4.42 18.07 -55.66
N PRO A 187 -3.55 19.08 -55.52
CA PRO A 187 -3.37 19.83 -54.27
C PRO A 187 -4.43 20.94 -54.09
N LEU A 188 -5.70 20.56 -53.97
CA LEU A 188 -6.81 21.52 -53.77
C LEU A 188 -7.48 21.35 -52.40
N ASP A 189 -7.69 20.11 -51.95
CA ASP A 189 -8.33 19.82 -50.65
C ASP A 189 -7.49 20.29 -49.44
N ILE A 190 -6.15 20.30 -49.56
CA ILE A 190 -5.22 20.67 -48.49
C ILE A 190 -5.40 22.15 -48.07
N ALA A 191 -5.70 23.04 -49.02
CA ALA A 191 -5.90 24.47 -48.74
C ALA A 191 -7.15 24.74 -47.88
N ILE A 192 -8.18 23.92 -48.04
CA ILE A 192 -9.44 24.00 -47.28
C ILE A 192 -9.22 23.48 -45.85
N GLY A 193 -8.45 22.39 -45.70
CA GLY A 193 -8.10 21.85 -44.38
C GLY A 193 -7.31 22.83 -43.50
N VAL A 194 -6.25 23.45 -44.04
CA VAL A 194 -5.39 24.37 -43.28
C VAL A 194 -6.15 25.63 -42.82
N THR A 195 -7.04 26.17 -43.66
CA THR A 195 -7.83 27.37 -43.31
C THR A 195 -8.88 27.09 -42.22
N ALA A 196 -9.52 25.91 -42.23
CA ALA A 196 -10.44 25.50 -41.17
C ALA A 196 -9.74 25.35 -39.80
N VAL A 197 -8.56 24.75 -39.76
CA VAL A 197 -7.78 24.57 -38.51
C VAL A 197 -7.37 25.93 -37.91
N ALA A 198 -6.90 26.87 -38.74
CA ALA A 198 -6.52 28.21 -38.28
C ALA A 198 -7.67 28.98 -37.62
N LEU A 199 -8.90 28.87 -38.17
CA LEU A 199 -10.09 29.50 -37.60
C LEU A 199 -10.51 28.87 -36.26
N MET A 200 -10.39 27.54 -36.12
CA MET A 200 -10.71 26.85 -34.86
C MET A 200 -9.73 27.23 -33.73
N VAL A 201 -8.44 27.37 -34.03
CA VAL A 201 -7.44 27.84 -33.05
C VAL A 201 -7.72 29.28 -32.60
N LEU A 202 -8.06 30.18 -33.52
CA LEU A 202 -8.44 31.57 -33.19
C LEU A 202 -9.71 31.63 -32.32
N ALA A 203 -10.72 30.80 -32.60
CA ALA A 203 -11.91 30.70 -31.76
C ALA A 203 -11.60 30.19 -30.34
N GLY A 204 -10.74 29.18 -30.21
CA GLY A 204 -10.31 28.64 -28.92
C GLY A 204 -9.61 29.69 -28.04
N ILE A 205 -8.71 30.49 -28.61
CA ILE A 205 -7.99 31.56 -27.90
C ILE A 205 -8.95 32.64 -27.37
N LEU A 206 -9.98 33.01 -28.14
CA LEU A 206 -11.00 33.97 -27.70
C LEU A 206 -11.90 33.43 -26.58
N ILE A 207 -12.17 32.11 -26.56
CA ILE A 207 -12.94 31.47 -25.48
C ILE A 207 -12.11 31.40 -24.19
N ILE A 208 -10.84 30.97 -24.25
CA ILE A 208 -9.96 30.87 -23.08
C ILE A 208 -9.74 32.24 -22.43
N THR A 209 -9.46 33.28 -23.22
CA THR A 209 -9.23 34.65 -22.70
C THR A 209 -10.49 35.31 -22.14
N THR A 210 -11.70 34.90 -22.53
CA THR A 210 -12.94 35.41 -21.93
C THR A 210 -13.36 34.66 -20.66
N ILE A 211 -12.94 33.40 -20.49
CA ILE A 211 -13.19 32.62 -19.26
C ILE A 211 -12.32 33.11 -18.09
N GLN A 212 -11.00 33.23 -18.26
CA GLN A 212 -10.08 33.69 -17.20
C GLN A 212 -10.45 35.09 -16.64
N ARG A 213 -11.06 35.94 -17.47
CA ARG A 213 -11.51 37.28 -17.06
C ARG A 213 -12.70 37.26 -16.09
N LYS A 214 -13.49 36.18 -16.04
CA LYS A 214 -14.56 36.02 -15.03
C LYS A 214 -13.99 35.53 -13.69
N GLU A 215 -13.10 34.55 -13.71
CA GLU A 215 -12.53 33.93 -12.50
C GLU A 215 -11.69 34.94 -11.69
N THR A 216 -10.97 35.83 -12.37
CA THR A 216 -10.19 36.90 -11.73
C THR A 216 -11.05 37.93 -10.99
N GLN A 217 -12.31 38.14 -11.39
CA GLN A 217 -13.22 39.03 -10.64
C GLN A 217 -13.83 38.33 -9.42
N THR A 218 -14.36 37.11 -9.57
CA THR A 218 -15.00 36.39 -8.44
C THR A 218 -14.04 36.09 -7.29
N LEU A 219 -12.75 35.84 -7.58
CA LEU A 219 -11.73 35.59 -6.56
C LEU A 219 -11.32 36.86 -5.79
N VAL A 220 -11.45 38.06 -6.39
CA VAL A 220 -11.23 39.34 -5.70
C VAL A 220 -12.38 39.65 -4.75
N ASP A 221 -13.63 39.53 -5.23
CA ASP A 221 -14.83 39.80 -4.42
C ASP A 221 -14.91 38.87 -3.18
N ALA A 222 -14.64 37.58 -3.37
CA ALA A 222 -14.60 36.59 -2.27
C ALA A 222 -13.53 36.94 -1.22
N ARG A 223 -12.34 37.38 -1.66
CA ARG A 223 -11.24 37.76 -0.75
C ARG A 223 -11.57 39.02 0.05
N GLN A 224 -12.36 39.94 -0.52
CA GLN A 224 -12.80 41.16 0.16
C GLN A 224 -13.87 40.87 1.22
N GLN A 225 -14.80 39.93 0.98
CA GLN A 225 -15.76 39.47 2.00
C GLN A 225 -15.09 38.81 3.21
N VAL A 226 -14.07 37.95 2.99
CA VAL A 226 -13.33 37.28 4.07
C VAL A 226 -12.51 38.25 4.94
N LEU A 227 -12.08 39.38 4.38
CA LEU A 227 -11.43 40.45 5.16
C LEU A 227 -12.44 41.24 6.01
N MET A 228 -13.65 41.47 5.51
CA MET A 228 -14.71 42.16 6.28
C MET A 228 -15.25 41.30 7.44
N SER A 229 -15.40 39.98 7.28
CA SER A 229 -15.83 39.11 8.38
C SER A 229 -14.80 39.05 9.52
N LYS A 230 -13.50 38.99 9.19
CA LYS A 230 -12.41 39.05 10.19
C LYS A 230 -12.30 40.38 10.93
N ALA A 231 -12.81 41.48 10.38
CA ALA A 231 -12.84 42.76 11.06
C ALA A 231 -13.90 42.83 12.18
N LEU A 232 -14.97 42.04 12.09
CA LEU A 232 -16.10 42.10 13.03
C LEU A 232 -15.94 41.22 14.28
N GLN A 233 -15.10 40.17 14.24
CA GLN A 233 -14.95 39.22 15.35
C GLN A 233 -13.91 39.59 16.42
N LYS A 234 -13.24 40.76 16.34
CA LYS A 234 -12.10 41.10 17.22
C LYS A 234 -12.41 42.06 18.38
N ASN A 235 -13.68 42.31 18.70
CA ASN A 235 -14.09 43.34 19.67
C ASN A 235 -14.71 42.84 20.98
N ASP A 236 -14.96 41.54 21.15
CA ASP A 236 -15.53 40.99 22.40
C ASP A 236 -14.62 39.95 23.07
N VAL A 237 -14.59 40.05 24.41
CA VAL A 237 -13.86 39.30 25.45
C VAL A 237 -12.64 40.03 26.04
N ALA A 238 -12.91 40.83 27.08
CA ALA A 238 -11.91 41.33 28.02
C ALA A 238 -12.55 41.64 29.41
N LYS A 239 -11.83 41.32 30.50
CA LYS A 239 -12.20 41.43 31.94
C LYS A 239 -13.14 40.32 32.45
N THR A 240 -12.76 39.58 33.49
CA THR A 240 -12.89 39.99 34.91
C THR A 240 -11.75 39.39 35.77
N ASN A 241 -11.53 39.91 37.00
CA ASN A 241 -10.29 39.75 37.79
C ASN A 241 -10.38 38.77 38.99
N ALA A 242 -9.19 38.39 39.49
CA ALA A 242 -8.73 37.96 40.84
C ALA A 242 -9.75 37.87 42.01
N ARG A 243 -9.60 36.97 43.00
CA ARG A 243 -8.53 36.82 44.04
C ARG A 243 -8.78 35.50 44.84
N GLU A 244 -7.90 34.87 45.63
CA GLU A 244 -6.44 34.93 45.94
C GLU A 244 -6.03 33.45 46.35
N LEU A 245 -5.14 32.99 47.26
CA LEU A 245 -4.19 33.47 48.30
C LEU A 245 -3.13 32.34 48.56
N SER A 246 -2.37 32.35 49.67
CA SER A 246 -1.38 31.30 50.08
C SER A 246 -1.19 31.30 51.62
N PRO A 247 -0.65 30.25 52.30
CA PRO A 247 0.80 30.01 52.34
C PRO A 247 1.29 28.54 52.49
N LEU A 248 2.63 28.39 52.43
CA LEU A 248 3.48 27.22 52.73
C LEU A 248 3.66 26.98 54.25
N PRO A 249 4.11 25.79 54.71
CA PRO A 249 5.57 25.56 54.89
C PRO A 249 6.06 24.16 54.45
N ALA A 250 7.38 23.96 54.51
CA ALA A 250 8.11 22.80 53.97
C ALA A 250 8.57 21.77 55.01
N ALA A 251 9.01 20.60 54.53
CA ALA A 251 9.86 19.64 55.24
C ALA A 251 10.94 19.08 54.29
N GLN A 252 12.03 18.56 54.83
CA GLN A 252 13.25 18.21 54.08
C GLN A 252 13.72 16.76 54.31
N THR A 253 14.30 16.19 53.26
CA THR A 253 15.46 15.27 53.25
C THR A 253 15.48 14.07 54.20
N THR A 254 15.44 12.85 53.65
CA THR A 254 16.56 11.88 53.80
C THR A 254 16.44 10.75 52.77
N GLU A 255 17.59 10.18 52.38
CA GLU A 255 17.72 9.07 51.42
C GLU A 255 17.63 7.70 52.14
N PRO A 256 17.79 6.57 51.41
CA PRO A 256 19.16 6.06 51.30
C PRO A 256 19.59 5.58 49.91
N ASN A 257 20.68 6.17 49.43
CA ASN A 257 21.82 5.56 48.74
C ASN A 257 21.65 4.12 48.17
N GLN A 258 21.72 4.02 46.82
CA GLN A 258 22.17 2.81 46.11
C GLN A 258 23.28 3.15 45.08
N GLU A 259 24.45 3.54 45.57
CA GLU A 259 25.69 3.36 44.84
C GLU A 259 25.94 1.87 44.61
N THR A 260 25.91 1.41 43.35
CA THR A 260 27.04 0.76 42.62
C THR A 260 26.59 0.48 41.17
N VAL A 261 27.54 0.38 40.22
CA VAL A 261 27.35 -0.10 38.82
C VAL A 261 26.64 0.86 37.84
N ILE A 262 26.98 2.15 37.85
CA ILE A 262 26.81 3.05 36.68
C ILE A 262 28.13 3.77 36.39
N ALA A 263 29.16 3.02 35.98
CA ALA A 263 30.53 3.56 35.87
C ALA A 263 31.40 3.02 34.72
N THR A 264 30.93 2.14 33.82
CA THR A 264 31.73 1.60 32.71
C THR A 264 30.91 1.13 31.49
N ARG A 265 30.29 2.07 30.75
CA ARG A 265 29.81 1.81 29.36
C ARG A 265 30.02 2.95 28.35
N ASN A 266 30.21 4.20 28.78
CA ASN A 266 30.20 5.35 27.87
C ASN A 266 31.38 5.47 26.88
N ASN A 267 32.41 4.62 26.99
CA ASN A 267 33.61 4.66 26.14
C ASN A 267 33.73 3.43 25.22
N GLN A 268 32.60 2.94 24.68
CA GLN A 268 32.62 1.92 23.63
C GLN A 268 32.99 2.57 22.29
N LEU A 269 34.30 2.65 22.03
CA LEU A 269 34.91 3.19 20.80
C LEU A 269 34.30 2.55 19.55
N VAL A 270 34.07 3.37 18.52
CA VAL A 270 33.52 2.89 17.24
C VAL A 270 34.57 2.01 16.55
N THR A 271 34.24 0.75 16.25
CA THR A 271 35.24 -0.17 15.68
C THR A 271 35.57 0.22 14.24
N GLN A 272 36.75 -0.14 13.74
CA GLN A 272 37.11 0.16 12.34
C GLN A 272 36.10 -0.44 11.34
N ALA A 273 35.55 -1.62 11.63
CA ALA A 273 34.51 -2.24 10.81
C ALA A 273 33.23 -1.39 10.80
N ASP A 274 32.86 -0.76 11.91
CA ASP A 274 31.72 0.16 11.98
C ASP A 274 32.02 1.49 11.29
N ILE A 275 33.23 2.05 11.43
CA ILE A 275 33.67 3.23 10.66
C ILE A 275 33.60 2.94 9.15
N ASP A 276 33.95 1.73 8.71
CA ASP A 276 33.87 1.34 7.31
C ASP A 276 32.43 1.09 6.83
N LYS A 277 31.51 0.61 7.68
CA LYS A 277 30.05 0.70 7.42
C LYS A 277 29.59 2.15 7.27
N LEU A 278 29.97 3.05 8.18
CA LEU A 278 29.56 4.46 8.14
C LEU A 278 30.07 5.17 6.88
N LYS A 279 31.24 4.79 6.35
CA LYS A 279 31.74 5.31 5.06
C LYS A 279 30.85 4.95 3.87
N THR A 280 30.15 3.80 3.87
CA THR A 280 29.23 3.45 2.78
C THR A 280 27.90 4.19 2.87
N LEU A 281 27.44 4.56 4.08
CA LEU A 281 26.26 5.42 4.25
C LEU A 281 26.44 6.82 3.64
N LEU A 282 27.68 7.33 3.57
CA LEU A 282 28.01 8.59 2.88
C LEU A 282 28.02 8.48 1.34
N GLU A 283 27.90 7.28 0.76
CA GLU A 283 27.88 7.11 -0.69
C GLU A 283 26.46 7.36 -1.23
N VAL A 284 26.32 8.42 -2.05
CA VAL A 284 25.03 8.86 -2.59
C VAL A 284 24.34 7.72 -3.35
N ASP A 285 25.11 7.00 -4.16
CA ASP A 285 24.68 5.85 -4.98
C ASP A 285 24.66 4.50 -4.23
N ALA A 286 24.79 4.49 -2.89
CA ALA A 286 24.72 3.26 -2.10
C ALA A 286 23.41 2.48 -2.38
N PRO A 287 23.46 1.14 -2.50
CA PRO A 287 22.29 0.33 -2.82
C PRO A 287 21.20 0.49 -1.75
N ASN A 288 19.95 0.64 -2.19
CA ASN A 288 18.81 0.90 -1.32
C ASN A 288 18.52 -0.31 -0.40
N PRO A 289 18.69 -0.18 0.94
CA PRO A 289 18.59 -1.31 1.87
C PRO A 289 17.15 -1.77 2.11
N TYR A 290 16.15 -1.04 1.62
CA TYR A 290 14.73 -1.38 1.76
C TYR A 290 14.18 -2.19 0.58
N LEU A 291 15.02 -2.57 -0.39
CA LEU A 291 14.71 -3.59 -1.38
C LEU A 291 14.87 -4.98 -0.75
N THR A 292 13.76 -5.60 -0.38
CA THR A 292 13.72 -6.82 0.45
C THR A 292 13.64 -8.12 -0.35
N LYS A 293 13.22 -8.07 -1.62
CA LYS A 293 13.01 -9.28 -2.45
C LYS A 293 13.71 -9.26 -3.81
N ILE A 294 14.46 -8.21 -4.13
CA ILE A 294 15.19 -8.07 -5.40
C ILE A 294 16.59 -7.49 -5.14
N SER A 295 17.58 -7.90 -5.95
CA SER A 295 18.92 -7.30 -5.88
C SER A 295 18.99 -5.95 -6.61
N PRO A 296 19.99 -5.09 -6.32
CA PRO A 296 20.16 -3.81 -7.00
C PRO A 296 20.34 -3.95 -8.53
N GLU A 297 21.00 -5.00 -8.99
CA GLU A 297 21.15 -5.29 -10.43
C GLU A 297 19.83 -5.71 -11.06
N GLN A 298 19.00 -6.45 -10.32
CA GLN A 298 17.68 -6.85 -10.81
C GLN A 298 16.74 -5.64 -10.89
N PHE A 299 16.70 -4.78 -9.85
CA PHE A 299 15.97 -3.51 -9.90
C PHE A 299 16.39 -2.65 -11.10
N LYS A 300 17.70 -2.56 -11.38
CA LYS A 300 18.23 -1.83 -12.55
C LYS A 300 17.80 -2.42 -13.89
N ARG A 301 17.67 -3.75 -14.00
CA ARG A 301 17.11 -4.42 -15.20
C ARG A 301 15.62 -4.15 -15.35
N ASP A 302 14.87 -4.21 -14.26
CA ASP A 302 13.42 -3.97 -14.26
C ASP A 302 13.11 -2.50 -14.60
N GLN A 303 13.92 -1.55 -14.10
CA GLN A 303 13.88 -0.16 -14.53
C GLN A 303 14.16 0.01 -16.03
N GLN A 304 15.18 -0.65 -16.57
CA GLN A 304 15.48 -0.64 -18.02
C GLN A 304 14.36 -1.27 -18.86
N LYS A 305 13.70 -2.33 -18.36
CA LYS A 305 12.53 -2.94 -19.00
C LYS A 305 11.34 -1.98 -19.01
N LEU A 306 11.09 -1.28 -17.90
CA LEU A 306 10.04 -0.25 -17.79
C LEU A 306 10.26 0.88 -18.79
N HIS A 307 11.48 1.44 -18.86
CA HIS A 307 11.79 2.56 -19.74
C HIS A 307 11.51 2.22 -21.21
N ARG A 308 11.85 1.00 -21.65
CA ARG A 308 11.51 0.51 -23.00
C ARG A 308 10.00 0.43 -23.28
N LEU A 309 9.18 0.10 -22.27
CA LEU A 309 7.71 0.11 -22.42
C LEU A 309 7.16 1.54 -22.53
N LEU A 310 7.78 2.50 -21.84
CA LEU A 310 7.41 3.92 -21.89
C LEU A 310 7.89 4.59 -23.19
N GLU A 311 9.07 4.21 -23.71
CA GLU A 311 9.58 4.57 -25.05
C GLU A 311 8.65 4.07 -26.16
N LEU A 312 8.18 2.81 -26.08
CA LEU A 312 7.19 2.22 -27.00
C LEU A 312 5.76 2.76 -26.82
N ASN A 313 5.56 3.74 -25.93
CA ASN A 313 4.27 4.32 -25.54
C ASN A 313 3.19 3.26 -25.19
N LYS A 314 3.55 2.37 -24.26
CA LYS A 314 2.67 1.35 -23.65
C LYS A 314 2.60 1.50 -22.12
N PRO A 315 2.07 2.62 -21.59
CA PRO A 315 1.92 2.83 -20.15
C PRO A 315 1.05 1.75 -19.49
N GLU A 316 0.08 1.19 -20.20
CA GLU A 316 -0.81 0.13 -19.69
C GLU A 316 -0.01 -1.15 -19.39
N LEU A 317 0.92 -1.50 -20.29
CA LEU A 317 1.83 -2.64 -20.10
C LEU A 317 2.91 -2.35 -19.05
N ALA A 318 3.31 -1.09 -18.90
CA ALA A 318 4.22 -0.66 -17.84
C ALA A 318 3.56 -0.82 -16.45
N ILE A 319 2.31 -0.39 -16.28
CA ILE A 319 1.53 -0.57 -15.04
C ILE A 319 1.31 -2.06 -14.75
N ALA A 320 0.94 -2.85 -15.76
CA ALA A 320 0.76 -4.29 -15.61
C ALA A 320 2.06 -4.98 -15.15
N PHE A 321 3.20 -4.67 -15.79
CA PHE A 321 4.51 -5.18 -15.38
C PHE A 321 4.88 -4.77 -13.95
N VAL A 322 4.63 -3.52 -13.55
CA VAL A 322 4.89 -3.06 -12.18
C VAL A 322 4.06 -3.83 -11.14
N ASN A 323 2.81 -4.18 -11.47
CA ASN A 323 1.92 -4.95 -10.59
C ASN A 323 2.34 -6.43 -10.41
N GLU A 324 3.19 -6.97 -11.29
CA GLU A 324 3.78 -8.32 -11.15
C GLU A 324 4.93 -8.38 -10.14
N LEU A 325 5.53 -7.24 -9.79
CA LEU A 325 6.74 -7.19 -8.97
C LEU A 325 6.47 -7.64 -7.53
N THR A 326 7.35 -8.49 -7.01
CA THR A 326 7.22 -9.12 -5.69
C THR A 326 7.56 -8.15 -4.55
N ASP A 327 8.48 -7.22 -4.78
CA ASP A 327 8.86 -6.15 -3.87
C ASP A 327 7.94 -4.93 -4.08
N GLN A 328 7.20 -4.53 -3.05
CA GLN A 328 6.12 -3.54 -3.21
C GLN A 328 6.65 -2.09 -3.23
N TYR A 329 7.81 -1.85 -2.60
CA TYR A 329 8.47 -0.56 -2.66
C TYR A 329 9.22 -0.38 -4.00
N ALA A 330 9.88 -1.43 -4.50
CA ALA A 330 10.43 -1.40 -5.86
C ALA A 330 9.34 -1.11 -6.92
N ALA A 331 8.17 -1.73 -6.77
CA ALA A 331 7.02 -1.47 -7.62
C ALA A 331 6.55 -0.01 -7.51
N ALA A 332 6.46 0.56 -6.31
CA ALA A 332 6.05 1.95 -6.10
C ALA A 332 7.03 2.95 -6.76
N LEU A 333 8.35 2.71 -6.68
CA LEU A 333 9.37 3.53 -7.35
C LEU A 333 9.26 3.46 -8.89
N LEU A 334 8.94 2.30 -9.45
CA LEU A 334 8.76 2.14 -10.89
C LEU A 334 7.39 2.68 -11.36
N LEU A 335 6.36 2.66 -10.51
CA LEU A 335 5.08 3.31 -10.79
C LEU A 335 5.21 4.84 -10.83
N LEU A 336 6.10 5.42 -10.03
CA LEU A 336 6.47 6.84 -10.13
C LEU A 336 7.15 7.19 -11.47
N ASP A 337 8.03 6.34 -11.99
CA ASP A 337 8.62 6.53 -13.33
C ASP A 337 7.53 6.52 -14.43
N VAL A 338 6.50 5.66 -14.31
CA VAL A 338 5.34 5.67 -15.21
C VAL A 338 4.55 6.98 -15.08
N ALA A 339 4.16 7.38 -13.87
CA ALA A 339 3.37 8.58 -13.64
C ALA A 339 4.10 9.85 -14.14
N ASN A 340 5.41 9.94 -13.89
CA ASN A 340 6.25 11.03 -14.38
C ASN A 340 6.31 11.05 -15.92
N SER A 341 6.42 9.89 -16.59
CA SER A 341 6.34 9.79 -18.05
C SER A 341 5.00 10.26 -18.61
N GLU A 342 3.88 9.81 -18.03
CA GLU A 342 2.54 10.21 -18.47
C GLU A 342 2.35 11.73 -18.36
N ILE A 343 2.73 12.33 -17.22
CA ILE A 343 2.67 13.77 -16.97
C ILE A 343 3.58 14.56 -17.94
N GLN A 344 4.82 14.12 -18.17
CA GLN A 344 5.72 14.76 -19.15
C GLN A 344 5.16 14.73 -20.58
N LYS A 345 4.38 13.70 -20.93
CA LYS A 345 3.69 13.59 -22.23
C LYS A 345 2.35 14.33 -22.28
N ASN A 346 1.88 14.90 -21.16
CA ASN A 346 0.52 15.41 -20.96
C ASN A 346 -0.56 14.35 -21.28
N GLN A 347 -0.28 13.08 -20.96
CA GLN A 347 -1.20 11.95 -21.12
C GLN A 347 -1.81 11.62 -19.76
N HIS A 348 -3.15 11.64 -19.67
CA HIS A 348 -3.91 11.44 -18.42
C HIS A 348 -4.86 10.23 -18.49
N SER A 349 -4.73 9.41 -19.55
CA SER A 349 -5.56 8.20 -19.76
C SER A 349 -5.39 7.15 -18.67
N ASN A 350 -4.24 7.12 -18.01
CA ASN A 350 -3.83 6.03 -17.12
C ASN A 350 -3.84 6.41 -15.62
N ASP A 351 -4.13 7.67 -15.27
CA ASP A 351 -4.08 8.16 -13.89
C ASP A 351 -4.96 7.32 -12.93
N GLY A 352 -6.14 6.89 -13.37
CA GLY A 352 -7.05 6.05 -12.57
C GLY A 352 -6.51 4.64 -12.30
N ASP A 353 -5.71 4.08 -13.21
CA ASP A 353 -5.10 2.76 -13.06
C ASP A 353 -3.79 2.85 -12.26
N ILE A 354 -3.01 3.92 -12.42
CA ILE A 354 -1.88 4.27 -11.55
C ILE A 354 -2.35 4.41 -10.10
N LEU A 355 -3.42 5.17 -9.85
CA LEU A 355 -4.03 5.32 -8.53
C LEU A 355 -4.50 3.98 -7.96
N ARG A 356 -5.15 3.12 -8.76
CA ARG A 356 -5.59 1.79 -8.32
C ARG A 356 -4.40 0.90 -7.94
N THR A 357 -3.32 0.92 -8.73
CA THR A 357 -2.12 0.12 -8.47
C THR A 357 -1.38 0.62 -7.22
N PHE A 358 -1.28 1.94 -6.98
CA PHE A 358 -0.71 2.45 -5.72
C PHE A 358 -1.47 1.98 -4.48
N ASN A 359 -2.80 2.05 -4.49
CA ASN A 359 -3.62 1.55 -3.39
C ASN A 359 -3.44 0.03 -3.18
N HIS A 360 -3.31 -0.74 -4.26
CA HIS A 360 -3.02 -2.17 -4.20
C HIS A 360 -1.63 -2.45 -3.59
N LEU A 361 -0.58 -1.74 -4.01
CA LEU A 361 0.76 -1.85 -3.43
C LEU A 361 0.77 -1.48 -1.94
N MET A 362 0.05 -0.43 -1.54
CA MET A 362 -0.07 -0.01 -0.14
C MET A 362 -0.65 -1.14 0.74
N SER A 363 -1.77 -1.73 0.33
CA SER A 363 -2.41 -2.83 1.06
C SER A 363 -1.58 -4.13 1.14
N ARG A 364 -0.52 -4.26 0.33
CA ARG A 364 0.34 -5.44 0.26
C ARG A 364 1.77 -5.19 0.77
N ALA A 365 2.13 -3.95 1.08
CA ALA A 365 3.45 -3.60 1.56
C ALA A 365 3.69 -4.14 2.98
N PRO A 366 4.84 -4.77 3.26
CA PRO A 366 5.23 -5.13 4.63
C PRO A 366 5.51 -3.87 5.46
N SER A 367 5.33 -3.93 6.78
CA SER A 367 5.38 -2.79 7.70
C SER A 367 6.60 -1.87 7.50
N ILE A 368 7.79 -2.43 7.30
CA ILE A 368 9.03 -1.65 7.08
C ILE A 368 9.07 -0.91 5.73
N GLN A 369 8.32 -1.39 4.71
CA GLN A 369 8.18 -0.71 3.41
C GLN A 369 6.97 0.23 3.34
N GLN A 370 5.96 0.07 4.20
CA GLN A 370 4.74 0.89 4.18
C GLN A 370 5.02 2.41 4.22
N PRO A 371 5.95 2.93 5.07
CA PRO A 371 6.31 4.34 5.03
C PRO A 371 6.82 4.81 3.66
N LEU A 372 7.66 4.00 3.00
CA LEU A 372 8.28 4.34 1.71
C LEU A 372 7.28 4.24 0.54
N VAL A 373 6.34 3.30 0.60
CA VAL A 373 5.21 3.22 -0.36
C VAL A 373 4.25 4.40 -0.15
N SER A 374 4.01 4.82 1.10
CA SER A 374 3.26 6.04 1.44
C SER A 374 3.93 7.32 0.93
N ALA A 375 5.24 7.46 1.14
CA ALA A 375 6.03 8.54 0.56
C ALA A 375 5.98 8.55 -0.98
N SER A 376 6.04 7.37 -1.61
CA SER A 376 5.89 7.23 -3.06
C SER A 376 4.49 7.63 -3.56
N PHE A 377 3.43 7.28 -2.83
CA PHE A 377 2.06 7.64 -3.18
C PHE A 377 1.81 9.15 -3.00
N SER A 378 2.36 9.75 -1.95
CA SER A 378 2.39 11.21 -1.78
C SER A 378 3.10 11.90 -2.94
N LEU A 379 4.26 11.39 -3.34
CA LEU A 379 5.08 11.92 -4.43
C LEU A 379 4.36 11.86 -5.78
N MET A 380 3.57 10.81 -6.05
CA MET A 380 2.69 10.74 -7.23
C MET A 380 1.66 11.88 -7.24
N PHE A 381 1.01 12.17 -6.10
CA PHE A 381 0.10 13.32 -6.00
C PHE A 381 0.82 14.67 -6.19
N ARG A 382 2.07 14.81 -5.73
CA ARG A 382 2.89 16.01 -5.99
C ARG A 382 3.17 16.22 -7.48
N LEU A 383 3.53 15.15 -8.19
CA LEU A 383 3.76 15.18 -9.64
C LEU A 383 2.48 15.59 -10.39
N GLN A 384 1.30 15.13 -9.95
CA GLN A 384 0.00 15.56 -10.47
C GLN A 384 -0.44 16.98 -10.00
N GLY A 385 0.38 17.71 -9.23
CA GLY A 385 0.06 19.04 -8.68
C GLY A 385 -0.96 19.05 -7.53
N GLN A 386 -1.33 17.88 -7.00
CA GLN A 386 -2.37 17.71 -5.98
C GLN A 386 -1.79 17.80 -4.56
N GLU A 387 -1.15 18.93 -4.22
CA GLU A 387 -0.44 19.15 -2.95
C GLU A 387 -1.25 18.79 -1.69
N ALA A 388 -2.55 19.08 -1.65
CA ALA A 388 -3.40 18.73 -0.52
C ALA A 388 -3.56 17.21 -0.36
N ASN A 389 -3.72 16.47 -1.47
CA ASN A 389 -3.81 15.01 -1.46
C ASN A 389 -2.46 14.37 -1.12
N ALA A 390 -1.37 14.94 -1.63
CA ALA A 390 0.00 14.53 -1.28
C ALA A 390 0.25 14.66 0.23
N HIS A 391 -0.12 15.79 0.83
CA HIS A 391 0.02 15.98 2.27
C HIS A 391 -0.88 15.03 3.08
N ASN A 392 -2.16 14.91 2.72
CA ASN A 392 -3.12 14.05 3.41
C ASN A 392 -2.73 12.55 3.36
N ALA A 393 -2.20 12.07 2.23
CA ALA A 393 -1.73 10.70 2.09
C ALA A 393 -0.50 10.41 2.98
N LEU A 394 0.40 11.38 3.12
CA LEU A 394 1.66 11.23 3.84
C LEU A 394 1.54 11.45 5.34
N ASN A 395 0.64 12.34 5.78
CA ASN A 395 0.60 12.82 7.17
C ASN A 395 0.48 11.71 8.22
N PRO A 396 -0.33 10.63 8.06
CA PRO A 396 -0.36 9.53 9.01
C PRO A 396 1.01 8.86 9.19
N THR A 397 1.78 8.72 8.11
CA THR A 397 3.14 8.16 8.14
C THR A 397 4.13 9.10 8.83
N LEU A 398 3.98 10.43 8.71
CA LEU A 398 4.85 11.38 9.40
C LEU A 398 4.64 11.32 10.92
N GLU A 399 3.39 11.26 11.38
CA GLU A 399 3.09 11.13 12.82
C GLU A 399 3.55 9.77 13.38
N ASP A 400 3.41 8.68 12.61
CA ASP A 400 3.90 7.35 12.98
C ASP A 400 5.45 7.31 13.10
N LEU A 401 6.17 8.00 12.22
CA LEU A 401 7.62 8.16 12.30
C LEU A 401 8.05 9.03 13.48
N LYS A 402 7.30 10.08 13.83
CA LYS A 402 7.55 10.93 15.02
C LYS A 402 7.31 10.20 16.34
N ALA A 403 6.26 9.37 16.41
CA ALA A 403 5.85 8.71 17.66
C ALA A 403 6.96 7.82 18.23
N THR A 404 7.42 8.12 19.45
CA THR A 404 8.59 7.50 20.08
C THR A 404 8.47 5.98 20.24
N ASP A 405 7.25 5.50 20.45
CA ASP A 405 7.01 4.17 21.04
C ASP A 405 6.84 3.06 19.99
N ASN A 406 6.80 3.43 18.69
CA ASN A 406 6.52 2.58 17.52
C ASN A 406 7.59 1.52 17.17
N SER A 407 8.31 1.03 18.16
CA SER A 407 9.27 -0.09 18.07
C SER A 407 8.71 -1.33 17.36
N LEU A 408 7.42 -1.64 17.53
CA LEU A 408 6.77 -2.86 17.02
C LEU A 408 6.72 -2.97 15.48
N LEU A 409 6.81 -1.85 14.73
CA LEU A 409 6.79 -1.86 13.26
C LEU A 409 8.15 -2.21 12.63
N PHE A 410 9.24 -2.13 13.40
CA PHE A 410 10.62 -2.13 12.91
C PHE A 410 11.48 -3.31 13.43
N VAL A 411 10.96 -4.13 14.35
CA VAL A 411 11.68 -5.26 14.99
C VAL A 411 11.59 -6.59 14.21
N VAL A 412 10.92 -6.61 13.05
CA VAL A 412 10.43 -7.85 12.42
C VAL A 412 11.53 -8.75 11.82
N ASN A 413 12.69 -8.22 11.40
CA ASN A 413 13.79 -9.02 10.84
C ASN A 413 15.09 -8.85 11.66
N HIS A 414 15.70 -9.96 12.07
CA HIS A 414 16.98 -10.00 12.80
C HIS A 414 18.22 -9.59 11.98
N GLU A 415 18.06 -9.20 10.71
CA GLU A 415 19.17 -8.87 9.81
C GLU A 415 19.60 -7.39 9.86
N MET A 416 18.76 -6.49 10.41
CA MET A 416 19.11 -5.07 10.61
C MET A 416 19.41 -4.78 12.08
N GLU A 417 20.64 -5.08 12.49
CA GLU A 417 21.19 -4.67 13.79
C GLU A 417 21.15 -3.14 13.93
N GLY A 418 20.31 -2.62 14.82
CA GLY A 418 20.22 -1.17 15.07
C GLY A 418 19.07 -0.80 15.99
N SER A 419 19.06 0.42 16.51
CA SER A 419 17.90 0.94 17.26
C SER A 419 16.76 1.30 16.30
N GLY A 420 15.50 1.15 16.73
CA GLY A 420 14.34 1.48 15.90
C GLY A 420 14.31 2.94 15.40
N GLN A 421 14.89 3.87 16.17
CA GLN A 421 15.02 5.27 15.75
C GLN A 421 16.06 5.46 14.62
N ILE A 422 17.13 4.65 14.57
CA ILE A 422 18.10 4.64 13.46
C ILE A 422 17.43 4.08 12.20
N GLN A 423 16.65 2.99 12.31
CA GLN A 423 15.92 2.44 11.17
C GLN A 423 14.90 3.44 10.60
N LYS A 424 14.16 4.15 11.47
CA LYS A 424 13.30 5.28 11.06
C LYS A 424 14.09 6.39 10.36
N LEU A 425 15.27 6.75 10.87
CA LEU A 425 16.12 7.77 10.28
C LEU A 425 16.64 7.36 8.88
N GLY A 426 16.98 6.07 8.69
CA GLY A 426 17.29 5.49 7.38
C GLY A 426 16.10 5.50 6.41
N ILE A 427 14.88 5.25 6.91
CA ILE A 427 13.65 5.39 6.14
C ILE A 427 13.45 6.84 5.70
N VAL A 428 13.63 7.82 6.59
CA VAL A 428 13.51 9.26 6.26
C VAL A 428 14.61 9.69 5.28
N LEU A 429 15.85 9.21 5.42
CA LEU A 429 16.91 9.38 4.42
C LEU A 429 16.48 8.85 3.04
N GLN A 430 15.85 7.67 2.99
CA GLN A 430 15.39 7.12 1.72
C GLN A 430 14.21 7.93 1.14
N MET A 431 13.29 8.45 1.97
CA MET A 431 12.27 9.40 1.52
C MET A 431 12.89 10.67 0.92
N ILE A 432 14.01 11.16 1.47
CA ILE A 432 14.78 12.29 0.94
C ILE A 432 15.41 11.95 -0.41
N LYS A 433 16.06 10.78 -0.55
CA LYS A 433 16.58 10.28 -1.84
C LYS A 433 15.49 10.20 -2.90
N ASP A 434 14.32 9.66 -2.56
CA ASP A 434 13.19 9.50 -3.47
C ASP A 434 12.60 10.86 -3.88
N HIS A 435 12.34 11.77 -2.93
CA HIS A 435 11.81 13.11 -3.25
C HIS A 435 12.81 13.95 -4.07
N HIS A 436 14.11 13.87 -3.77
CA HIS A 436 15.13 14.57 -4.54
C HIS A 436 15.23 14.04 -5.99
N ARG A 437 15.15 12.72 -6.19
CA ARG A 437 15.14 12.09 -7.52
C ARG A 437 14.03 12.62 -8.43
N PHE A 438 12.88 12.98 -7.88
CA PHE A 438 11.74 13.56 -8.61
C PHE A 438 11.62 15.09 -8.44
N SER A 439 12.76 15.76 -8.19
CA SER A 439 12.91 17.23 -8.14
C SER A 439 12.08 17.94 -7.06
N GLN A 440 11.61 17.25 -6.02
CA GLN A 440 10.81 17.81 -4.93
C GLN A 440 11.68 18.36 -3.79
N THR A 441 12.65 19.24 -4.10
CA THR A 441 13.67 19.72 -3.16
C THR A 441 13.10 20.34 -1.88
N GLN A 442 12.00 21.09 -1.96
CA GLN A 442 11.34 21.67 -0.79
C GLN A 442 10.70 20.60 0.12
N ALA A 443 10.15 19.52 -0.46
CA ALA A 443 9.65 18.40 0.33
C ALA A 443 10.81 17.63 0.99
N ALA A 444 11.92 17.42 0.26
CA ALA A 444 13.14 16.83 0.80
C ALA A 444 13.68 17.60 2.03
N GLN A 445 13.67 18.93 2.01
CA GLN A 445 14.08 19.75 3.17
C GLN A 445 13.15 19.59 4.39
N ASN A 446 11.84 19.39 4.20
CA ASN A 446 10.93 19.12 5.32
C ASN A 446 11.24 17.78 6.02
N PHE A 447 11.70 16.77 5.28
CA PHE A 447 12.15 15.50 5.85
C PHE A 447 13.47 15.63 6.63
N ILE A 448 14.35 16.59 6.30
CA ILE A 448 15.55 16.87 7.11
C ILE A 448 15.15 17.34 8.51
N GLN A 449 14.12 18.19 8.63
CA GLN A 449 13.60 18.62 9.94
C GLN A 449 13.01 17.44 10.75
N LEU A 450 12.29 16.52 10.10
CA LEU A 450 11.82 15.28 10.72
C LEU A 450 12.99 14.40 11.19
N ALA A 451 14.05 14.30 10.40
CA ALA A 451 15.27 13.57 10.75
C ALA A 451 16.00 14.20 11.97
N GLU A 452 16.03 15.52 12.06
CA GLU A 452 16.52 16.24 13.25
C GLU A 452 15.65 16.01 14.50
N ASP A 453 14.33 15.92 14.36
CA ASP A 453 13.42 15.59 15.46
C ASP A 453 13.62 14.15 15.95
N ILE A 454 13.75 13.18 15.05
CA ILE A 454 14.06 11.78 15.39
C ILE A 454 15.40 11.68 16.11
N LEU A 455 16.45 12.39 15.66
CA LEU A 455 17.78 12.40 16.30
C LEU A 455 17.72 12.73 17.80
N LYS A 456 16.82 13.62 18.23
CA LYS A 456 16.66 14.03 19.65
C LYS A 456 16.21 12.87 20.56
N THR A 457 15.73 11.77 19.99
CA THR A 457 15.23 10.57 20.69
C THR A 457 16.22 9.40 20.68
N ILE A 458 17.36 9.53 20.00
CA ILE A 458 18.37 8.47 19.84
C ILE A 458 19.24 8.38 21.10
N PRO A 459 19.59 7.17 21.59
CA PRO A 459 20.49 7.01 22.74
C PRO A 459 21.83 7.73 22.55
N THR A 460 22.38 8.27 23.64
CA THR A 460 23.68 8.98 23.68
C THR A 460 24.90 8.05 23.59
N GLU A 461 24.72 6.81 23.13
CA GLU A 461 25.77 5.84 22.89
C GLU A 461 26.54 6.19 21.60
N ALA A 462 27.88 6.06 21.63
CA ALA A 462 28.76 6.60 20.60
C ALA A 462 28.47 6.08 19.18
N LEU A 463 28.21 4.78 19.02
CA LEU A 463 27.89 4.17 17.72
C LEU A 463 26.49 4.60 17.20
N PRO A 464 25.38 4.42 17.94
CA PRO A 464 24.06 4.96 17.56
C PRO A 464 24.06 6.45 17.19
N GLN A 465 24.80 7.27 17.94
CA GLN A 465 24.92 8.70 17.67
C GLN A 465 25.75 8.99 16.40
N ALA A 466 26.87 8.31 16.20
CA ALA A 466 27.71 8.46 15.01
C ALA A 466 26.97 8.01 13.74
N GLU A 467 26.23 6.91 13.81
CA GLU A 467 25.39 6.42 12.71
C GLU A 467 24.30 7.42 12.35
N ALA A 468 23.57 7.94 13.34
CA ALA A 468 22.52 8.91 13.10
C ALA A 468 23.04 10.23 12.50
N MET A 469 24.19 10.73 12.97
CA MET A 469 24.85 11.91 12.40
C MET A 469 25.38 11.65 10.98
N THR A 470 25.78 10.41 10.67
CA THR A 470 26.22 10.01 9.32
C THR A 470 25.04 9.92 8.35
N LEU A 471 23.90 9.36 8.79
CA LEU A 471 22.66 9.33 8.02
C LEU A 471 22.17 10.76 7.70
N LEU A 472 22.16 11.66 8.69
CA LEU A 472 21.85 13.08 8.47
C LEU A 472 22.85 13.76 7.52
N ALA A 473 24.15 13.49 7.64
CA ALA A 473 25.14 14.02 6.72
C ALA A 473 24.91 13.54 5.27
N SER A 474 24.54 12.27 5.08
CA SER A 474 24.18 11.71 3.78
C SER A 474 22.89 12.33 3.22
N ALA A 475 21.91 12.66 4.05
CA ALA A 475 20.69 13.37 3.64
C ALA A 475 21.01 14.80 3.14
N CYS A 476 21.86 15.54 3.86
CA CYS A 476 22.35 16.84 3.39
C CYS A 476 23.14 16.73 2.08
N LEU A 477 23.97 15.69 1.91
CA LEU A 477 24.69 15.43 0.65
C LEU A 477 23.73 15.19 -0.53
N VAL A 478 22.68 14.38 -0.33
CA VAL A 478 21.67 14.08 -1.35
C VAL A 478 20.98 15.35 -1.85
N VAL A 479 20.72 16.32 -0.97
CA VAL A 479 20.11 17.63 -1.31
C VAL A 479 21.15 18.68 -1.76
N GLY A 480 22.44 18.31 -1.83
CA GLY A 480 23.55 19.18 -2.28
C GLY A 480 24.14 20.10 -1.20
N GLU A 481 23.65 20.02 0.04
CA GLU A 481 24.01 20.90 1.16
C GLU A 481 25.29 20.42 1.88
N LYS A 482 26.41 20.28 1.13
CA LYS A 482 27.69 19.71 1.62
C LYS A 482 28.23 20.40 2.89
N HIS A 483 27.98 21.69 3.09
CA HIS A 483 28.34 22.38 4.34
C HIS A 483 27.55 21.83 5.54
N GLN A 484 26.25 21.57 5.40
CA GLN A 484 25.45 20.98 6.49
C GLN A 484 25.90 19.55 6.78
N ALA A 485 26.25 18.76 5.74
CA ALA A 485 26.85 17.44 5.93
C ALA A 485 28.13 17.49 6.77
N HIS A 486 29.03 18.44 6.50
CA HIS A 486 30.22 18.68 7.33
C HIS A 486 29.84 19.07 8.77
N THR A 487 28.85 19.94 8.96
CA THR A 487 28.35 20.36 10.28
C THR A 487 27.71 19.21 11.07
N TRP A 488 27.18 18.18 10.42
CA TRP A 488 26.69 16.97 11.08
C TRP A 488 27.84 16.05 11.49
N LEU A 489 28.79 15.75 10.59
CA LEU A 489 29.94 14.91 10.92
C LEU A 489 30.84 15.51 12.02
N THR A 490 30.97 16.84 12.11
CA THR A 490 31.75 17.47 13.20
C THR A 490 31.16 17.26 14.59
N LYS A 491 29.87 16.93 14.72
CA LYS A 491 29.21 16.65 16.01
C LYS A 491 29.50 15.23 16.54
N ILE A 492 30.09 14.35 15.72
CA ILE A 492 30.43 12.98 16.13
C ILE A 492 31.47 13.04 17.27
N THR A 493 31.20 12.30 18.34
CA THR A 493 31.95 12.30 19.60
C THR A 493 33.27 11.55 19.48
N ASP A 494 33.27 10.37 18.83
CA ASP A 494 34.48 9.61 18.50
C ASP A 494 35.34 10.36 17.48
N SER A 495 36.58 10.71 17.85
CA SER A 495 37.48 11.48 16.98
C SER A 495 37.99 10.68 15.78
N SER A 496 38.20 9.37 15.92
CA SER A 496 38.66 8.50 14.82
C SER A 496 37.57 8.36 13.76
N ALA A 497 36.33 8.07 14.18
CA ALA A 497 35.19 8.01 13.29
C ALA A 497 34.97 9.37 12.59
N ARG A 498 34.97 10.48 13.36
CA ARG A 498 34.82 11.83 12.82
C ARG A 498 35.88 12.17 11.77
N GLU A 499 37.15 11.94 12.04
CA GLU A 499 38.24 12.29 11.12
C GLU A 499 38.20 11.44 9.84
N GLN A 500 37.93 10.13 9.96
CA GLN A 500 37.79 9.25 8.79
C GLN A 500 36.56 9.58 7.93
N LEU A 501 35.43 9.96 8.53
CA LEU A 501 34.21 10.33 7.82
C LEU A 501 34.30 11.73 7.19
N LEU A 502 34.92 12.71 7.87
CA LEU A 502 35.22 14.02 7.27
C LEU A 502 36.22 13.89 6.11
N SER A 503 37.20 12.98 6.20
CA SER A 503 38.10 12.66 5.09
C SER A 503 37.33 12.10 3.89
N LYS A 504 36.43 11.13 4.10
CA LYS A 504 35.53 10.59 3.06
C LYS A 504 34.66 11.70 2.45
N LEU A 505 34.03 12.55 3.26
CA LEU A 505 33.23 13.69 2.80
C LEU A 505 34.03 14.69 1.93
N ASN A 506 35.31 14.88 2.22
CA ASN A 506 36.18 15.76 1.43
C ASN A 506 36.63 15.13 0.09
N THR A 507 36.54 13.80 -0.07
CA THR A 507 36.81 13.10 -1.33
C THR A 507 35.59 12.91 -2.25
N LEU A 508 34.39 13.24 -1.78
CA LEU A 508 33.12 13.24 -2.53
C LEU A 508 32.81 14.62 -3.12
#